data_AF-A0A545SJ80-F1
#
_entry.id   AF-A0A545SJ80-F1
#
_cell.length_a   1.000
_cell.length_b   1.000
_cell.length_c   1.000
_cell.angle_alpha   90.00
_cell.angle_beta   90.00
_cell.angle_gamma   90.00
#
_symmetry.space_group_name_H-M   'P 1'
#
loop_
_entity.id
_entity.type
_entity.pdbx_description
1 polymer ?
#
loop_
_entity_poly.entity_id
_entity_poly.type
_entity_poly.pdbx_seq_one_letter_code
_entity_poly.pdbx_strand_id
1 'polypeptide(L)'
;MDRLRQRMAEILEATRDINACVQTGEIDGIEGRLQRRQVEFESFFGDLSADVEVEQGTLHAWIAEIQKLDAEARRILVQGQAELRMNLGRMHDSHAASDAYQATHRMADDFE
;
A
#
# COMPACT_ATOMS: atom_id res chain seq x y z
N MET A 1 -25.01 -2.25 -21.02
CA MET A 1 -25.22 -1.98 -19.58
C MET A 1 -24.52 -3.00 -18.69
N ASP A 2 -24.70 -4.31 -18.88
CA ASP A 2 -24.10 -5.33 -18.00
C ASP A 2 -22.57 -5.38 -18.01
N ARG A 3 -21.94 -5.13 -19.17
CA ARG A 3 -20.48 -5.09 -19.30
C ARG A 3 -19.84 -3.99 -18.46
N LEU A 4 -20.43 -2.80 -18.39
CA LEU A 4 -19.85 -1.68 -17.64
C LEU A 4 -19.94 -1.90 -16.13
N ARG A 5 -21.04 -2.51 -15.66
CA ARG A 5 -21.20 -2.93 -14.27
C ARG A 5 -20.20 -4.01 -13.89
N GLN A 6 -20.04 -5.01 -14.76
CA GLN A 6 -19.08 -6.11 -14.56
C GLN A 6 -17.65 -5.58 -14.38
N ARG A 7 -17.22 -4.69 -15.28
CA ARG A 7 -15.88 -4.10 -15.23
C ARG A 7 -15.66 -3.26 -13.97
N MET A 8 -16.65 -2.48 -13.56
CA MET A 8 -16.54 -1.70 -12.34
C MET A 8 -16.54 -2.57 -11.07
N ALA A 9 -17.23 -3.72 -11.09
CA ALA A 9 -17.15 -4.71 -10.03
C ALA A 9 -15.74 -5.34 -9.95
N GLU A 10 -15.12 -5.63 -11.08
CA GLU A 10 -13.73 -6.14 -11.17
C GLU A 10 -12.72 -5.13 -10.59
N ILE A 11 -12.87 -3.83 -10.91
CA ILE A 11 -12.02 -2.77 -10.34
C ILE A 11 -12.20 -2.68 -8.82
N LEU A 12 -13.44 -2.79 -8.33
CA LEU A 12 -13.73 -2.76 -6.91
C LEU A 12 -13.14 -3.98 -6.18
N GLU A 13 -13.26 -5.17 -6.77
CA GLU A 13 -12.66 -6.39 -6.23
C GLU A 13 -11.14 -6.30 -6.17
N ALA A 14 -10.49 -5.86 -7.25
CA ALA A 14 -9.05 -5.62 -7.27
C ALA A 14 -8.62 -4.60 -6.21
N THR A 15 -9.43 -3.58 -5.95
CA THR A 15 -9.16 -2.59 -4.90
C THR A 15 -9.28 -3.18 -3.50
N ARG A 16 -10.28 -4.03 -3.25
CA ARG A 16 -10.43 -4.74 -1.96
C ARG A 16 -9.28 -5.69 -1.70
N ASP A 17 -8.86 -6.43 -2.71
CA ASP A 17 -7.72 -7.33 -2.65
C ASP A 17 -6.42 -6.60 -2.29
N ILE A 18 -6.14 -5.45 -2.93
CA ILE A 18 -5.01 -4.59 -2.58
C ILE A 18 -5.10 -4.10 -1.13
N ASN A 19 -6.28 -3.64 -0.69
CA ASN A 19 -6.44 -3.17 0.69
C ASN A 19 -6.22 -4.30 1.70
N ALA A 20 -6.71 -5.50 1.43
CA ALA A 20 -6.48 -6.67 2.28
C ALA A 20 -4.99 -7.02 2.40
N CYS A 21 -4.22 -6.98 1.30
CA CYS A 21 -2.77 -7.14 1.33
C CYS A 21 -2.08 -6.09 2.20
N VAL A 22 -2.48 -4.83 2.07
CA VAL A 22 -1.91 -3.73 2.87
C VAL A 22 -2.24 -3.89 4.36
N GLN A 23 -3.46 -4.30 4.70
CA GLN A 23 -3.90 -4.52 6.09
C GLN A 23 -3.19 -5.70 6.75
N THR A 24 -2.92 -6.77 6.01
CA THR A 24 -2.25 -7.97 6.51
C THR A 24 -0.72 -7.85 6.51
N GLY A 25 -0.16 -6.86 5.80
CA GLY A 25 1.28 -6.71 5.60
C GLY A 25 1.83 -7.66 4.53
N GLU A 26 0.99 -8.43 3.85
CA GLU A 26 1.34 -9.28 2.70
C GLU A 26 1.54 -8.42 1.44
N ILE A 27 2.59 -7.60 1.45
CA ILE A 27 2.91 -6.67 0.37
C ILE A 27 3.64 -7.32 -0.81
N ASP A 28 3.92 -8.62 -0.75
CA ASP A 28 4.53 -9.36 -1.83
C ASP A 28 3.63 -9.36 -3.08
N GLY A 29 4.18 -8.91 -4.20
CA GLY A 29 3.46 -8.80 -5.47
C GLY A 29 2.40 -7.68 -5.51
N ILE A 30 2.36 -6.78 -4.52
CA ILE A 30 1.41 -5.66 -4.50
C ILE A 30 1.54 -4.75 -5.72
N GLU A 31 2.77 -4.59 -6.25
CA GLU A 31 3.04 -3.82 -7.47
C GLU A 31 2.32 -4.40 -8.69
N GLY A 32 2.35 -5.73 -8.86
CA GLY A 32 1.65 -6.39 -9.95
C GLY A 32 0.13 -6.34 -9.81
N ARG A 33 -0.40 -6.30 -8.57
CA ARG A 33 -1.84 -6.09 -8.31
C ARG A 33 -2.24 -4.65 -8.66
N LEU A 34 -1.43 -3.67 -8.28
CA LEU A 34 -1.63 -2.25 -8.62
C LEU A 34 -1.60 -2.02 -10.13
N GLN A 35 -0.62 -2.59 -10.84
CA GLN A 35 -0.52 -2.49 -12.30
C GLN A 35 -1.74 -3.08 -13.00
N ARG A 36 -2.21 -4.26 -12.59
CA ARG A 36 -3.43 -4.85 -13.15
C ARG A 36 -4.66 -3.97 -12.92
N ARG A 37 -4.84 -3.46 -11.71
CA ARG A 37 -5.94 -2.54 -11.41
C ARG A 37 -5.86 -1.25 -12.23
N GLN A 38 -4.65 -0.71 -12.44
CA GLN A 38 -4.44 0.49 -13.24
C GLN A 38 -4.88 0.29 -14.69
N VAL A 39 -4.53 -0.84 -15.30
CA VAL A 39 -4.96 -1.21 -16.66
C VAL A 39 -6.49 -1.30 -16.76
N GLU A 40 -7.14 -1.90 -15.76
CA GLU A 40 -8.60 -1.99 -15.72
C GLU A 40 -9.27 -0.61 -15.62
N PHE A 41 -8.71 0.28 -14.80
CA PHE A 41 -9.18 1.66 -14.69
C PHE A 41 -9.06 2.44 -16.00
N GLU A 42 -7.89 2.41 -16.63
CA GLU A 42 -7.62 3.11 -17.89
C GLU A 42 -8.55 2.63 -19.00
N SER A 43 -8.73 1.31 -19.09
CA SER A 43 -9.64 0.74 -20.05
C SER A 43 -11.12 1.05 -19.71
N PHE A 44 -11.50 1.17 -18.44
CA PHE A 44 -12.86 1.53 -18.03
C PHE A 44 -13.20 2.98 -18.42
N PHE A 45 -12.29 3.92 -18.19
CA PHE A 45 -12.48 5.32 -18.59
C PHE A 45 -12.49 5.50 -20.12
N GLY A 46 -11.70 4.69 -20.85
CA GLY A 46 -11.77 4.65 -22.31
C GLY A 46 -13.17 4.26 -22.81
N ASP A 47 -13.76 3.23 -22.24
CA ASP A 47 -15.11 2.75 -22.60
C ASP A 47 -16.23 3.71 -22.15
N LEU A 48 -16.06 4.43 -21.03
CA LEU A 48 -17.05 5.35 -20.47
C LEU A 48 -17.32 6.55 -21.39
N SER A 49 -16.33 6.96 -22.19
CA SER A 49 -16.46 8.06 -23.16
C SER A 49 -17.34 7.75 -24.38
N ALA A 50 -17.69 6.47 -24.59
CA ALA A 50 -18.22 6.02 -25.88
C ALA A 50 -19.74 6.07 -26.03
N ASP A 51 -20.57 5.74 -25.03
CA ASP A 51 -22.04 5.76 -25.16
C ASP A 51 -22.72 5.18 -23.90
N VAL A 52 -22.83 5.94 -22.81
CA VAL A 52 -23.45 5.36 -21.60
C VAL A 52 -24.30 6.31 -20.76
N GLU A 53 -25.63 6.18 -20.89
CA GLU A 53 -26.57 6.47 -19.81
C GLU A 53 -26.45 5.37 -18.74
N VAL A 54 -25.53 5.55 -17.80
CA VAL A 54 -25.40 4.65 -16.64
C VAL A 54 -26.35 5.09 -15.54
N GLU A 55 -26.90 4.15 -14.78
CA GLU A 55 -27.44 4.42 -13.44
C GLU A 55 -26.35 5.05 -12.57
N GLN A 56 -26.30 6.38 -12.58
CA GLN A 56 -25.24 7.16 -11.94
C GLN A 56 -25.11 6.81 -10.45
N GLY A 57 -26.20 6.42 -9.78
CA GLY A 57 -26.18 6.07 -8.35
C GLY A 57 -25.24 4.91 -8.01
N THR A 58 -25.31 3.79 -8.75
CA THR A 58 -24.49 2.60 -8.48
C THR A 58 -23.02 2.84 -8.80
N LEU A 59 -22.73 3.56 -9.90
CA LEU A 59 -21.35 3.96 -10.22
C LEU A 59 -20.76 4.87 -9.16
N HIS A 60 -21.49 5.90 -8.72
CA HIS A 60 -21.00 6.80 -7.67
C HIS A 60 -20.71 6.05 -6.37
N ALA A 61 -21.56 5.09 -5.99
CA ALA A 61 -21.33 4.27 -4.81
C ALA A 61 -20.04 3.44 -4.92
N TRP A 62 -19.79 2.83 -6.08
CA TRP A 62 -18.54 2.07 -6.31
C TRP A 62 -17.31 2.98 -6.36
N ILE A 63 -17.39 4.15 -6.99
CA ILE A 63 -16.29 5.13 -7.00
C ILE A 63 -15.96 5.57 -5.58
N ALA A 64 -16.97 5.90 -4.78
CA ALA A 64 -16.79 6.31 -3.39
C ALA A 64 -16.13 5.20 -2.55
N GLU A 65 -16.56 3.95 -2.73
CA GLU A 65 -15.95 2.81 -2.04
C GLU A 65 -14.49 2.60 -2.47
N ILE A 66 -14.18 2.69 -3.76
CA ILE A 66 -12.80 2.61 -4.24
C ILE A 66 -11.95 3.70 -3.59
N GLN A 67 -12.40 4.96 -3.62
CA GLN A 67 -11.69 6.08 -3.01
C GLN A 67 -11.42 5.87 -1.52
N LYS A 68 -12.39 5.33 -0.79
CA LYS A 68 -12.27 5.01 0.63
C LYS A 68 -11.19 3.95 0.89
N LEU A 69 -11.25 2.83 0.17
CA LEU A 69 -10.26 1.74 0.30
C LEU A 69 -8.84 2.23 -0.06
N ASP A 70 -8.74 3.06 -1.09
CA ASP A 70 -7.49 3.65 -1.53
C ASP A 70 -6.88 4.61 -0.49
N ALA A 71 -7.73 5.41 0.17
CA ALA A 71 -7.31 6.29 1.27
C ALA A 71 -6.85 5.49 2.49
N GLU A 72 -7.54 4.40 2.80
CA GLU A 72 -7.17 3.50 3.90
C GLU A 72 -5.82 2.83 3.66
N ALA A 73 -5.63 2.23 2.48
CA ALA A 73 -4.37 1.60 2.10
C ALA A 73 -3.20 2.61 2.17
N ARG A 74 -3.40 3.83 1.65
CA ARG A 74 -2.40 4.90 1.75
C ARG A 74 -2.07 5.26 3.20
N ARG A 75 -3.07 5.36 4.07
CA ARG A 75 -2.88 5.65 5.50
C ARG A 75 -2.00 4.59 6.17
N ILE A 76 -2.28 3.31 5.93
CA ILE A 76 -1.52 2.20 6.52
C ILE A 76 -0.07 2.23 6.02
N LEU A 77 0.14 2.38 4.71
CA LEU A 77 1.49 2.44 4.14
C LEU A 77 2.33 3.60 4.70
N VAL A 78 1.73 4.78 4.84
CA VAL A 78 2.42 5.95 5.43
C VAL A 78 2.77 5.70 6.90
N GLN A 79 1.86 5.10 7.67
CA GLN A 79 2.13 4.72 9.06
C GLN A 79 3.27 3.70 9.15
N GLY A 80 3.23 2.64 8.36
CA GLY A 80 4.29 1.64 8.30
C GLY A 80 5.66 2.22 7.92
N GLN A 81 5.70 3.15 6.95
CA GLN A 81 6.94 3.86 6.59
C GLN A 81 7.51 4.70 7.75
N ALA A 82 6.65 5.34 8.55
CA ALA A 82 7.08 6.11 9.71
C ALA A 82 7.65 5.19 10.80
N GLU A 83 7.00 4.05 11.07
CA GLU A 83 7.46 3.06 12.04
C GLU A 83 8.81 2.43 11.63
N LEU A 84 8.96 2.05 10.37
CA LEU A 84 10.22 1.53 9.83
C LEU A 84 11.37 2.53 9.99
N ARG A 85 11.12 3.82 9.71
CA ARG A 85 12.12 4.88 9.91
C ARG A 85 12.55 5.01 11.37
N MET A 86 11.59 4.98 12.30
CA MET A 86 11.91 5.05 13.74
C MET A 86 12.70 3.83 14.20
N ASN A 87 12.32 2.63 13.75
CA ASN A 87 13.00 1.39 14.12
C ASN A 87 14.43 1.32 13.56
N LEU A 88 14.64 1.78 12.33
CA LEU A 88 15.98 1.91 11.74
C LEU A 88 16.85 2.89 12.53
N GLY A 89 16.29 4.03 12.97
CA GLY A 89 17.00 4.97 13.84
C GLY A 89 17.44 4.33 15.15
N ARG A 90 16.51 3.64 15.84
CA ARG A 90 16.83 2.91 17.09
C ARG A 90 17.87 1.82 16.90
N MET A 91 17.83 1.09 15.79
CA MET A 91 18.84 0.09 15.46
C MET A 91 20.21 0.72 15.26
N HIS A 92 20.30 1.83 14.52
CA HIS A 92 21.55 2.54 14.31
C HIS A 92 22.16 3.01 15.64
N ASP A 93 21.34 3.61 16.52
CA ASP A 93 21.79 4.05 17.84
C ASP A 93 22.24 2.86 18.72
N SER A 94 21.53 1.72 18.65
CA SER A 94 21.91 0.49 19.35
C SER A 94 23.24 -0.08 18.85
N HIS A 95 23.49 -0.05 17.54
CA HIS A 95 24.76 -0.48 16.96
C HIS A 95 25.91 0.42 17.42
N ALA A 96 25.71 1.74 17.36
CA ALA A 96 26.71 2.70 17.83
C ALA A 96 27.05 2.52 19.32
N ALA A 97 26.03 2.27 20.16
CA ALA A 97 26.23 1.97 21.57
C ALA A 97 27.01 0.66 21.80
N SER A 98 26.70 -0.39 21.03
CA SER A 98 27.42 -1.67 21.07
C SER A 98 28.90 -1.51 20.69
N ASP A 99 29.18 -0.76 19.62
CA ASP A 99 30.56 -0.52 19.16
C ASP A 99 31.37 0.27 20.19
N ALA A 100 30.76 1.29 20.80
CA ALA A 100 31.38 2.05 21.88
C ALA A 100 31.69 1.16 23.10
N TYR A 101 30.75 0.29 23.50
CA TYR A 101 30.96 -0.65 24.59
C TYR A 101 32.13 -1.61 24.31
N GLN A 102 32.18 -2.21 23.11
CA GLN A 102 33.28 -3.09 22.72
C GLN A 102 34.63 -2.37 22.69
N ALA A 103 34.68 -1.13 22.21
CA ALA A 103 35.91 -0.33 22.19
C ALA A 103 36.42 -0.07 23.62
N THR A 104 35.52 0.29 24.54
CA THR A 104 35.90 0.50 25.95
C THR A 104 36.37 -0.78 26.64
N HIS A 105 35.79 -1.94 26.31
CA HIS A 105 36.19 -3.20 26.92
C HIS A 105 37.57 -3.68 26.42
N ARG A 106 37.87 -3.53 25.12
CA ARG A 106 39.21 -3.83 24.58
C ARG A 106 40.28 -2.94 25.20
N MET A 107 39.98 -1.65 25.38
CA MET A 107 40.90 -0.75 26.06
C MET A 107 41.16 -1.19 27.50
N ALA A 108 40.14 -1.65 28.23
CA ALA A 108 40.31 -2.15 29.59
C ALA A 108 41.20 -3.41 29.64
N ASP A 109 41.03 -4.34 28.69
CA ASP A 109 41.84 -5.55 28.60
C ASP A 109 43.32 -5.25 28.24
N ASP A 110 43.59 -4.18 27.49
CA ASP A 110 44.96 -3.75 27.15
C ASP A 110 45.74 -3.10 28.32
N PHE A 111 45.06 -2.78 29.44
CA PHE A 111 45.67 -2.16 30.63
C PHE A 111 45.97 -3.16 31.78
N GLU A 112 45.58 -4.44 31.65
CA GLU A 112 45.98 -5.55 32.55
C GLU A 112 47.25 -6.27 32.07
#